data_AF-A0A8S9G9S7-F1
#
_entry.id   AF-A0A8S9G9S7-F1
#
_cell.length_a   1.000
_cell.length_b   1.000
_cell.length_c   1.000
_cell.angle_alpha   90.00
_cell.angle_beta   90.00
_cell.angle_gamma   90.00
#
_symmetry.space_group_name_H-M   'P 1'
#
loop_
_entity.id
_entity.type
_entity.pdbx_description
1 polymer ?
#
loop_
_entity_poly.entity_id
_entity_poly.type
_entity_poly.pdbx_seq_one_letter_code
_entity_poly.pdbx_strand_id
1 'polypeptide(L)'
;MSNNFMNSNLLQSIDKSVLIAFNDKMIMLPGQLVYRVDEDIHNVTDSAIRDIMSFTGTIIISMNSVLPYNGGGLVRLKKTDVVPRLKASGVRVFVETFSNEFVTQPLDLFSDSTVEIDFLVQRAKIDGIITDFPATTARYKKMGLFRTGELLPFANPMLLSPAQAPYPLLVKSDVMESPLPEVRSKQPPPSYAASKAVAKALHGKCL
;
A
#
# COMPACT_ATOMS: atom_id res chain seq x y z
N MET A 1 26.53 -4.75 2.43
CA MET A 1 25.32 -4.58 3.26
C MET A 1 24.56 -5.89 3.27
N SER A 2 24.27 -6.45 4.45
CA SER A 2 23.58 -7.75 4.58
C SER A 2 22.15 -7.65 4.06
N ASN A 3 21.80 -8.51 3.09
CA ASN A 3 20.44 -8.70 2.60
C ASN A 3 19.61 -9.46 3.64
N ASN A 4 19.31 -8.84 4.78
CA ASN A 4 18.48 -9.45 5.83
C ASN A 4 16.98 -9.48 5.48
N PHE A 5 16.58 -9.03 4.28
CA PHE A 5 15.18 -8.98 3.86
C PHE A 5 14.63 -10.35 3.40
N MET A 6 15.50 -11.34 3.16
CA MET A 6 15.09 -12.57 2.46
C MET A 6 14.29 -13.57 3.32
N ASN A 7 14.10 -13.30 4.62
CA ASN A 7 13.26 -14.11 5.52
C ASN A 7 12.34 -13.25 6.41
N SER A 8 11.97 -12.03 5.98
CA SER A 8 11.11 -11.14 6.78
C SER A 8 9.68 -11.14 6.26
N ASN A 9 8.76 -11.70 7.04
CA ASN A 9 7.32 -11.51 6.82
C ASN A 9 6.99 -10.03 7.05
N LEU A 10 6.28 -9.43 6.09
CA LEU A 10 5.75 -8.08 6.20
C LEU A 10 4.23 -8.14 6.30
N LEU A 11 3.64 -7.28 7.13
CA LEU A 11 2.20 -7.10 7.22
C LEU A 11 1.86 -5.71 6.74
N GLN A 12 1.06 -5.64 5.68
CA GLN A 12 0.52 -4.38 5.17
C GLN A 12 -0.91 -4.16 5.64
N SER A 13 -1.26 -2.91 5.90
CA SER A 13 -2.63 -2.48 6.16
C SER A 13 -2.84 -1.05 5.69
N ILE A 14 -4.07 -0.75 5.30
CA ILE A 14 -4.52 0.63 5.08
C ILE A 14 -4.77 1.27 6.44
N ASP A 15 -5.41 0.54 7.35
CA ASP A 15 -5.77 1.09 8.65
C ASP A 15 -4.55 1.16 9.60
N LYS A 16 -4.26 2.34 10.13
CA LYS A 16 -3.22 2.54 11.16
C LYS A 16 -3.53 1.75 12.42
N SER A 17 -4.80 1.72 12.79
CA SER A 17 -5.28 1.10 14.03
C SER A 17 -4.98 -0.40 14.08
N VAL A 18 -5.05 -1.09 12.92
CA VAL A 18 -4.65 -2.49 12.76
C VAL A 18 -3.14 -2.65 12.97
N LEU A 19 -2.31 -1.80 12.35
CA LEU A 19 -0.85 -1.89 12.50
C LEU A 19 -0.41 -1.67 13.94
N ILE A 20 -1.00 -0.69 14.63
CA ILE A 20 -0.74 -0.43 16.05
C ILE A 20 -1.18 -1.61 16.92
N ALA A 21 -2.36 -2.18 16.67
CA ALA A 21 -2.82 -3.33 17.44
C ALA A 21 -1.89 -4.55 17.33
N PHE A 22 -1.26 -4.76 16.17
CA PHE A 22 -0.27 -5.81 15.97
C PHE A 22 1.08 -5.49 16.62
N ASN A 23 1.47 -4.22 16.63
CA ASN A 23 2.66 -3.73 17.34
C ASN A 23 2.51 -3.87 18.86
N ASP A 24 1.39 -3.43 19.42
CA ASP A 24 1.12 -3.41 20.86
C ASP A 24 1.01 -4.83 21.45
N LYS A 25 0.49 -5.77 20.66
CA LYS A 25 0.45 -7.19 21.03
C LYS A 25 1.79 -7.91 20.84
N MET A 26 2.85 -7.20 20.45
CA MET A 26 4.18 -7.74 20.14
C MET A 26 4.15 -8.88 19.10
N ILE A 27 3.15 -8.90 18.22
CA ILE A 27 3.01 -9.95 17.19
C ILE A 27 4.02 -9.71 16.07
N MET A 28 4.33 -8.44 15.77
CA MET A 28 5.31 -8.03 14.76
C MET A 28 6.07 -6.78 15.21
N LEU A 29 7.30 -6.64 14.73
CA LEU A 29 8.12 -5.45 14.99
C LEU A 29 7.73 -4.29 14.05
N PRO A 30 7.94 -3.01 14.43
CA PRO A 30 7.66 -1.86 13.57
C PRO A 30 8.35 -1.91 12.19
N GLY A 31 9.49 -2.61 12.11
CA GLY A 31 10.22 -2.82 10.86
C GLY A 31 9.55 -3.79 9.88
N GLN A 32 8.56 -4.56 10.33
CA GLN A 32 7.80 -5.53 9.55
C GLN A 32 6.40 -5.03 9.16
N LEU A 33 5.94 -3.96 9.80
CA LEU A 33 4.66 -3.34 9.50
C LEU A 33 4.82 -2.41 8.29
N VAL A 34 3.79 -2.34 7.44
CA VAL A 34 3.80 -1.51 6.24
C VAL A 34 2.47 -0.78 6.13
N TYR A 35 2.51 0.54 6.03
CA TYR A 35 1.33 1.37 5.83
C TYR A 35 1.05 1.52 4.33
N ARG A 36 -0.15 1.16 3.89
CA ARG A 36 -0.59 1.33 2.50
C ARG A 36 -1.51 2.53 2.41
N VAL A 37 -1.14 3.50 1.57
CA VAL A 37 -2.03 4.62 1.22
C VAL A 37 -3.02 4.11 0.19
N ASP A 38 -4.32 4.31 0.45
CA ASP A 38 -5.43 3.91 -0.42
C ASP A 38 -5.69 4.91 -1.54
N GLU A 39 -5.42 6.19 -1.30
CA GLU A 39 -5.60 7.27 -2.27
C GLU A 39 -4.32 7.66 -3.02
N ASP A 40 -4.50 8.20 -4.24
CA ASP A 40 -3.44 8.87 -4.97
C ASP A 40 -3.12 10.20 -4.29
N ILE A 41 -1.85 10.50 -4.02
CA ILE A 41 -1.43 11.70 -3.29
C ILE A 41 -0.43 12.54 -4.08
N HIS A 42 -0.51 13.87 -3.98
CA HIS A 42 0.45 14.76 -4.67
C HIS A 42 1.64 15.16 -3.80
N ASN A 43 1.52 15.09 -2.47
CA ASN A 43 2.56 15.47 -1.51
C ASN A 43 2.20 14.89 -0.11
N VAL A 44 3.12 15.00 0.86
CA VAL A 44 2.95 14.50 2.25
C VAL A 44 3.41 15.55 3.24
N THR A 45 2.65 15.83 4.30
CA THR A 45 3.05 16.76 5.37
C THR A 45 4.07 16.17 6.34
N ASP A 46 4.95 17.00 6.94
CA ASP A 46 5.91 16.53 7.94
C ASP A 46 5.24 15.93 9.18
N SER A 47 4.03 16.40 9.52
CA SER A 47 3.22 15.81 10.57
C SER A 47 2.77 14.40 10.25
N ALA A 48 2.38 14.12 8.99
CA ALA A 48 2.01 12.78 8.56
C ALA A 48 3.24 11.86 8.54
N ILE A 49 4.39 12.34 8.07
CA ILE A 49 5.65 11.58 8.07
C ILE A 49 6.04 11.17 9.50
N ARG A 50 6.00 12.10 10.45
CA ARG A 50 6.29 11.80 11.87
C ARG A 50 5.32 10.78 12.45
N ASP A 51 4.05 10.87 12.07
CA ASP A 51 3.02 9.94 12.53
C ASP A 51 3.25 8.54 11.97
N ILE A 52 3.55 8.41 10.66
CA ILE A 52 3.93 7.16 10.02
C ILE A 52 5.12 6.53 10.75
N MET A 53 6.21 7.28 10.92
CA MET A 53 7.44 6.83 11.59
C MET A 53 7.23 6.35 13.04
N SER A 54 6.13 6.75 13.69
CA SER A 54 5.83 6.30 15.06
C SER A 54 5.40 4.83 15.14
N PHE A 55 4.81 4.28 14.07
CA PHE A 55 4.31 2.90 14.04
C PHE A 55 4.92 2.04 12.92
N THR A 56 5.37 2.67 11.83
CA THR A 56 6.07 1.99 10.73
C THR A 56 7.12 2.87 10.07
N GLY A 57 8.22 2.25 9.66
CA GLY A 57 9.23 2.89 8.79
C GLY A 57 9.00 2.64 7.29
N THR A 58 7.86 2.09 6.88
CA THR A 58 7.60 1.67 5.49
C THR A 58 6.23 2.12 5.01
N ILE A 59 6.19 2.69 3.81
CA ILE A 59 4.95 3.10 3.15
C ILE A 59 4.84 2.48 1.76
N ILE A 60 3.63 2.09 1.37
CA ILE A 60 3.24 1.71 0.02
C ILE A 60 2.37 2.85 -0.54
N ILE A 61 2.73 3.31 -1.74
CA ILE A 61 1.97 4.32 -2.49
C ILE A 61 1.67 3.81 -3.89
N SER A 62 0.63 4.35 -4.51
CA SER A 62 0.30 4.06 -5.91
C SER A 62 1.32 4.69 -6.87
N MET A 63 1.42 4.11 -8.07
CA MET A 63 2.20 4.72 -9.16
C MET A 63 1.74 6.14 -9.52
N ASN A 64 0.43 6.42 -9.46
CA ASN A 64 -0.12 7.75 -9.72
C ASN A 64 0.35 8.80 -8.68
N SER A 65 0.64 8.36 -7.45
CA SER A 65 1.23 9.24 -6.44
C SER A 65 2.67 9.66 -6.75
N VAL A 66 3.38 8.89 -7.57
CA VAL A 66 4.74 9.20 -8.03
C VAL A 66 4.70 9.97 -9.34
N LEU A 67 3.88 9.49 -10.27
CA LEU A 67 3.74 10.01 -11.61
C LEU A 67 2.24 10.11 -11.96
N PRO A 68 1.61 11.25 -11.63
CA PRO A 68 0.18 11.50 -11.83
C PRO A 68 -0.28 11.27 -13.26
N TYR A 69 -1.52 10.79 -13.38
CA TYR A 69 -2.18 10.62 -14.66
C TYR A 69 -3.63 11.01 -14.63
N ASN A 70 -3.99 11.73 -15.68
CA ASN A 70 -5.18 12.54 -15.77
C ASN A 70 -6.01 12.15 -17.00
N GLY A 71 -5.71 11.01 -17.64
CA GLY A 71 -6.54 10.41 -18.70
C GLY A 71 -6.67 11.22 -20.00
N GLY A 72 -6.06 12.39 -20.10
CA GLY A 72 -6.27 13.36 -21.18
C GLY A 72 -5.02 13.79 -21.96
N GLY A 73 -3.85 13.22 -21.67
CA GLY A 73 -2.60 13.54 -22.36
C GLY A 73 -1.85 12.31 -22.81
N LEU A 74 -0.95 12.52 -23.77
CA LEU A 74 -0.20 11.43 -24.39
C LEU A 74 1.07 11.09 -23.59
N VAL A 75 1.57 11.98 -22.72
CA VAL A 75 2.83 11.77 -22.00
C VAL A 75 2.74 12.20 -20.53
N ARG A 76 3.16 11.31 -19.62
CA ARG A 76 3.30 11.56 -18.17
C ARG A 76 4.70 12.11 -17.81
N LEU A 77 4.92 13.42 -17.76
CA LEU A 77 6.28 13.96 -17.47
C LEU A 77 6.48 14.54 -16.07
N LYS A 78 5.39 14.94 -15.39
CA LYS A 78 5.49 15.67 -14.13
C LYS A 78 5.46 14.68 -12.96
N LYS A 79 6.62 14.40 -12.38
CA LYS A 79 6.73 13.64 -11.12
C LYS A 79 6.33 14.49 -9.91
N THR A 80 5.87 13.84 -8.85
CA THR A 80 5.64 14.48 -7.55
C THR A 80 6.90 14.46 -6.67
N ASP A 81 6.87 15.25 -5.60
CA ASP A 81 7.92 15.28 -4.58
C ASP A 81 7.66 14.32 -3.40
N VAL A 82 6.65 13.44 -3.53
CA VAL A 82 6.26 12.46 -2.49
C VAL A 82 7.44 11.55 -2.13
N VAL A 83 8.01 10.86 -3.13
CA VAL A 83 9.11 9.89 -2.90
C VAL A 83 10.36 10.57 -2.33
N PRO A 84 10.89 11.66 -2.93
CA PRO A 84 12.05 12.36 -2.37
C PRO A 84 11.84 12.79 -0.92
N ARG A 85 10.66 13.32 -0.56
CA ARG A 85 10.38 13.83 0.78
C ARG A 85 10.28 12.72 1.83
N LEU A 86 9.60 11.62 1.50
CA LEU A 86 9.51 10.43 2.36
C LEU A 86 10.91 9.83 2.61
N LYS A 87 11.70 9.68 1.54
CA LYS A 87 13.06 9.14 1.64
C LYS A 87 14.01 10.06 2.41
N ALA A 88 13.90 11.39 2.24
CA ALA A 88 14.69 12.34 3.01
C ALA A 88 14.43 12.24 4.53
N SER A 89 13.26 11.73 4.91
CA SER A 89 12.88 11.49 6.31
C SER A 89 13.17 10.08 6.81
N GLY A 90 13.82 9.24 5.99
CA GLY A 90 14.19 7.86 6.34
C GLY A 90 13.06 6.82 6.21
N VAL A 91 11.92 7.20 5.63
CA VAL A 91 10.82 6.26 5.33
C VAL A 91 11.18 5.46 4.08
N ARG A 92 11.02 4.13 4.14
CA ARG A 92 11.14 3.26 2.97
C ARG A 92 9.88 3.34 2.12
N VAL A 93 10.05 3.54 0.81
CA VAL A 93 8.93 3.73 -0.12
C VAL A 93 8.85 2.56 -1.09
N PHE A 94 7.74 1.84 -1.02
CA PHE A 94 7.34 0.85 -1.99
C PHE A 94 6.27 1.44 -2.90
N VAL A 95 6.33 1.11 -4.19
CA VAL A 95 5.33 1.56 -5.16
C VAL A 95 4.57 0.35 -5.67
N GLU A 96 3.25 0.45 -5.62
CA GLU A 96 2.32 -0.47 -6.27
C GLU A 96 2.17 -0.04 -7.73
N THR A 97 2.69 -0.86 -8.65
CA THR A 97 2.66 -0.59 -10.10
C THR A 97 1.51 -1.34 -10.76
N PHE A 98 1.19 -0.96 -11.99
CA PHE A 98 0.05 -1.50 -12.73
C PHE A 98 0.45 -2.15 -14.07
N SER A 99 -0.57 -2.59 -14.80
CA SER A 99 -0.59 -3.64 -15.83
C SER A 99 0.56 -3.67 -16.85
N ASN A 100 1.10 -4.86 -17.10
CA ASN A 100 2.09 -5.15 -18.15
C ASN A 100 1.49 -5.22 -19.58
N GLU A 101 0.24 -4.80 -19.75
CA GLU A 101 -0.52 -4.91 -21.00
C GLU A 101 -1.34 -3.65 -21.24
N PHE A 102 -0.78 -2.69 -21.98
CA PHE A 102 -1.55 -1.56 -22.48
C PHE A 102 -2.08 -1.87 -23.88
N VAL A 103 -3.39 -1.70 -24.06
CA VAL A 103 -4.10 -1.90 -25.33
C VAL A 103 -3.93 -0.70 -26.28
N THR A 104 -3.45 0.45 -25.80
CA THR A 104 -3.31 1.67 -26.63
C THR A 104 -1.89 2.21 -26.61
N GLN A 105 -1.05 1.70 -27.52
CA GLN A 105 0.22 2.32 -27.91
C GLN A 105 -0.09 3.37 -28.99
N PRO A 106 0.19 4.66 -28.74
CA PRO A 106 1.26 5.20 -29.57
C PRO A 106 2.22 6.22 -28.92
N LEU A 107 1.98 6.81 -27.74
CA LEU A 107 2.85 7.89 -27.25
C LEU A 107 3.05 8.01 -25.72
N ASP A 108 2.49 7.10 -24.90
CA ASP A 108 2.78 7.11 -23.46
C ASP A 108 4.12 6.40 -23.21
N LEU A 109 5.14 7.18 -22.84
CA LEU A 109 6.50 6.70 -22.51
C LEU A 109 6.50 5.54 -21.49
N PHE A 110 5.45 5.46 -20.67
CA PHE A 110 5.28 4.43 -19.64
C PHE A 110 4.46 3.21 -20.10
N SER A 111 4.12 3.12 -21.40
CA SER A 111 3.46 1.92 -21.96
C SER A 111 4.38 0.69 -21.98
N ASP A 112 5.69 0.88 -21.96
CA ASP A 112 6.67 -0.20 -21.79
C ASP A 112 6.99 -0.35 -20.30
N SER A 113 6.62 -1.51 -19.74
CA SER A 113 6.83 -1.83 -18.33
C SER A 113 8.30 -1.80 -17.90
N THR A 114 9.24 -2.03 -18.81
CA THR A 114 10.68 -1.94 -18.54
C THR A 114 11.11 -0.48 -18.35
N VAL A 115 10.57 0.44 -19.15
CA VAL A 115 10.83 1.89 -19.04
C VAL A 115 10.23 2.46 -17.76
N GLU A 116 9.03 1.99 -17.40
CA GLU A 116 8.39 2.36 -16.15
C GLU A 116 9.19 1.91 -14.92
N ILE A 117 9.63 0.65 -14.91
CA ILE A 117 10.49 0.12 -13.85
C ILE A 117 11.82 0.89 -13.79
N ASP A 118 12.44 1.20 -14.94
CA ASP A 118 13.66 2.00 -15.01
C ASP A 118 13.46 3.40 -14.41
N PHE A 119 12.37 4.08 -14.75
CA PHE A 119 12.03 5.37 -14.16
C PHE A 119 11.88 5.27 -12.64
N LEU A 120 11.14 4.28 -12.15
CA LEU A 120 10.92 4.09 -10.72
C LEU A 120 12.22 3.84 -9.96
N VAL A 121 13.08 2.97 -10.48
CA VAL A 121 14.35 2.60 -9.84
C VAL A 121 15.39 3.72 -9.96
N GLN A 122 15.57 4.31 -11.14
CA GLN A 122 16.67 5.25 -11.41
C GLN A 122 16.31 6.70 -11.15
N ARG A 123 15.10 7.13 -11.53
CA ARG A 123 14.67 8.53 -11.41
C ARG A 123 13.89 8.81 -10.14
N ALA A 124 12.92 7.96 -9.78
CA ALA A 124 12.16 8.11 -8.54
C ALA A 124 12.93 7.57 -7.32
N LYS A 125 13.87 6.63 -7.53
CA LYS A 125 14.74 6.04 -6.51
C LYS A 125 13.97 5.37 -5.38
N ILE A 126 12.94 4.61 -5.71
CA ILE A 126 12.11 3.88 -4.74
C ILE A 126 12.88 2.69 -4.13
N ASP A 127 12.39 2.14 -3.02
CA ASP A 127 13.04 1.02 -2.32
C ASP A 127 12.55 -0.36 -2.79
N GLY A 128 11.34 -0.44 -3.35
CA GLY A 128 10.81 -1.67 -3.90
C GLY A 128 9.54 -1.50 -4.72
N ILE A 129 9.24 -2.51 -5.53
CA ILE A 129 8.07 -2.56 -6.43
C ILE A 129 7.16 -3.69 -5.98
N ILE A 130 5.87 -3.40 -5.85
CA ILE A 130 4.80 -4.39 -5.68
C ILE A 130 4.05 -4.45 -7.00
N THR A 131 4.00 -5.64 -7.61
CA THR A 131 3.42 -5.83 -8.93
C THR A 131 2.90 -7.26 -9.12
N ASP A 132 1.84 -7.39 -9.91
CA ASP A 132 1.29 -8.67 -10.35
C ASP A 132 2.16 -9.37 -11.42
N PHE A 133 3.16 -8.67 -11.97
CA PHE A 133 4.02 -9.16 -13.05
C PHE A 133 5.49 -9.33 -12.62
N PRO A 134 5.79 -10.21 -11.64
CA PRO A 134 7.13 -10.35 -11.06
C PRO A 134 8.18 -10.81 -12.09
N ALA A 135 7.78 -11.53 -13.13
CA ALA A 135 8.68 -11.96 -14.20
C ALA A 135 9.30 -10.78 -14.96
N THR A 136 8.54 -9.68 -15.16
CA THR A 136 9.02 -8.47 -15.83
C THR A 136 10.07 -7.77 -14.97
N THR A 137 9.81 -7.58 -13.68
CA THR A 137 10.76 -6.97 -12.74
C THR A 137 12.01 -7.83 -12.57
N ALA A 138 11.86 -9.16 -12.51
CA ALA A 138 12.99 -10.08 -12.47
C ALA A 138 13.85 -10.02 -13.74
N ARG A 139 13.22 -9.86 -14.92
CA ARG A 139 13.91 -9.66 -16.19
C ARG A 139 14.69 -8.34 -16.20
N TYR A 140 14.07 -7.23 -15.82
CA TYR A 140 14.74 -5.92 -15.71
C TYR A 140 15.99 -6.00 -14.83
N LYS A 141 15.89 -6.63 -13.64
CA LYS A 141 17.01 -6.80 -12.73
C LYS A 141 18.18 -7.60 -13.34
N LYS A 142 17.90 -8.54 -14.24
CA LYS A 142 18.91 -9.35 -14.95
C LYS A 142 19.51 -8.64 -16.17
N MET A 143 18.72 -7.84 -16.87
CA MET A 143 19.15 -7.14 -18.10
C MET A 143 20.13 -5.99 -17.82
N GLY A 144 20.24 -5.55 -16.57
CA GLY A 144 21.08 -4.42 -16.20
C GLY A 144 20.44 -3.07 -16.58
N LEU A 145 21.16 -1.99 -16.32
CA LEU A 145 20.65 -0.63 -16.48
C LEU A 145 20.31 -0.34 -17.94
N PHE A 146 19.03 -0.14 -18.24
CA PHE A 146 18.55 0.29 -19.53
C PHE A 146 18.62 1.83 -19.58
N ARG A 147 19.29 2.43 -20.57
CA ARG A 147 19.32 3.90 -20.73
C ARG A 147 18.01 4.36 -21.37
N THR A 148 16.97 4.49 -20.56
CA THR A 148 15.63 4.82 -21.06
C THR A 148 15.16 6.22 -20.66
N GLY A 149 14.39 6.84 -21.56
CA GLY A 149 13.93 8.22 -21.39
C GLY A 149 15.01 9.27 -21.59
N GLU A 150 15.98 9.06 -22.48
CA GLU A 150 16.90 10.13 -22.93
C GLU A 150 16.19 11.17 -23.80
N LEU A 151 15.10 10.74 -24.43
CA LEU A 151 14.23 11.60 -25.23
C LEU A 151 13.18 12.34 -24.39
N LEU A 152 13.07 12.04 -23.08
CA LEU A 152 12.13 12.70 -22.18
C LEU A 152 12.23 14.23 -22.17
N PRO A 153 13.43 14.83 -22.12
CA PRO A 153 13.57 16.29 -22.14
C PRO A 153 13.13 16.93 -23.48
N PHE A 154 13.05 16.13 -24.54
CA PHE A 154 12.66 16.58 -25.89
C PHE A 154 11.17 16.37 -26.18
N ALA A 155 10.42 15.81 -25.23
CA ALA A 155 8.98 15.66 -25.39
C ALA A 155 8.31 17.03 -25.52
N ASN A 156 7.43 17.17 -26.52
CA ASN A 156 6.71 18.42 -26.75
C ASN A 156 5.77 18.72 -25.57
N PRO A 157 5.94 19.86 -24.87
CA PRO A 157 5.08 20.24 -23.75
C PRO A 157 3.60 20.34 -24.12
N MET A 158 3.27 20.56 -25.41
CA MET A 158 1.89 20.57 -25.90
C MET A 158 1.22 19.20 -25.88
N LEU A 159 1.97 18.10 -25.72
CA LEU A 159 1.43 16.74 -25.60
C LEU A 159 1.18 16.33 -24.14
N LEU A 160 1.49 17.23 -23.19
CA LEU A 160 1.18 17.03 -21.78
C LEU A 160 -0.32 16.98 -21.55
N SER A 161 -0.73 16.15 -20.59
CA SER A 161 -2.10 16.14 -20.10
C SER A 161 -2.50 17.54 -19.60
N PRO A 162 -3.76 17.97 -19.83
CA PRO A 162 -4.30 19.18 -19.22
C PRO A 162 -4.09 19.21 -17.71
N ALA A 163 -3.85 20.38 -17.14
CA ALA A 163 -3.69 20.53 -15.70
C ALA A 163 -5.01 20.23 -14.97
N GLN A 164 -5.06 19.09 -14.28
CA GLN A 164 -6.15 18.71 -13.37
C GLN A 164 -5.87 19.30 -11.97
N ALA A 165 -6.91 19.41 -11.14
CA ALA A 165 -6.73 19.62 -9.71
C ALA A 165 -5.72 18.60 -9.14
N PRO A 166 -4.74 19.03 -8.32
CA PRO A 166 -3.81 18.11 -7.69
C PRO A 166 -4.56 17.05 -6.89
N TYR A 167 -4.00 15.83 -6.85
CA TYR A 167 -4.41 14.80 -5.89
C TYR A 167 -4.42 15.35 -4.46
N PRO A 168 -5.11 14.72 -3.50
CA PRO A 168 -5.07 15.15 -2.10
C PRO A 168 -3.64 15.18 -1.52
N LEU A 169 -3.48 15.98 -0.46
CA LEU A 169 -2.25 16.06 0.33
C LEU A 169 -2.38 15.05 1.46
N LEU A 170 -1.39 14.18 1.66
CA LEU A 170 -1.39 13.28 2.83
C LEU A 170 -1.12 14.10 4.10
N VAL A 171 -2.17 14.31 4.89
CA VAL A 171 -2.13 15.04 6.16
C VAL A 171 -2.25 14.08 7.35
N LYS A 172 -1.97 14.58 8.55
CA LYS A 172 -2.01 13.76 9.77
C LYS A 172 -3.39 13.15 10.02
N SER A 173 -4.47 13.85 9.67
CA SER A 173 -5.84 13.34 9.85
C SER A 173 -6.12 12.09 9.04
N ASP A 174 -5.53 11.97 7.85
CA ASP A 174 -5.75 10.84 6.94
C ASP A 174 -5.06 9.58 7.48
N VAL A 175 -3.97 9.77 8.22
CA VAL A 175 -3.27 8.70 8.93
C VAL A 175 -3.93 8.41 10.29
N MET A 176 -4.72 9.36 10.83
CA MET A 176 -5.38 9.26 12.13
C MET A 176 -6.81 8.73 12.00
N GLU A 177 -6.95 7.42 12.09
CA GLU A 177 -8.26 6.78 12.22
C GLU A 177 -8.69 6.59 13.67
N SER A 178 -10.00 6.40 13.85
CA SER A 178 -10.57 6.03 15.15
C SER A 178 -10.10 4.62 15.58
N PRO A 179 -9.90 4.38 16.88
CA PRO A 179 -9.44 3.08 17.37
C PRO A 179 -10.45 1.97 17.01
N LEU A 180 -9.92 0.78 16.72
CA LEU A 180 -10.75 -0.39 16.38
C LEU A 180 -11.75 -0.67 17.51
N PRO A 181 -13.02 -0.97 17.18
CA PRO A 181 -13.99 -1.37 18.17
C PRO A 181 -13.55 -2.66 18.86
N GLU A 182 -13.83 -2.78 20.16
CA GLU A 182 -13.44 -3.94 20.95
C GLU A 182 -14.11 -5.22 20.42
N VAL A 183 -13.31 -6.26 20.17
CA VAL A 183 -13.79 -7.53 19.61
C VAL A 183 -14.62 -8.25 20.66
N ARG A 184 -15.95 -8.22 20.51
CA ARG A 184 -16.87 -8.95 21.38
C ARG A 184 -16.80 -10.45 21.07
N SER A 185 -16.17 -11.23 21.94
CA SER A 185 -16.15 -12.70 21.82
C SER A 185 -17.59 -13.23 21.92
N LYS A 186 -18.11 -13.88 20.87
CA LYS A 186 -19.34 -14.66 20.97
C LYS A 186 -19.08 -15.83 21.91
N GLN A 187 -19.83 -15.94 23.00
CA GLN A 187 -19.80 -17.13 23.84
C GLN A 187 -20.19 -18.36 22.99
N PRO A 188 -19.56 -19.54 23.23
CA PRO A 188 -19.99 -20.76 22.57
C PRO A 188 -21.47 -21.03 22.90
N PRO A 189 -22.25 -21.55 21.92
CA PRO A 189 -23.66 -21.84 22.15
C PRO A 189 -23.81 -22.85 23.30
N PRO A 190 -24.86 -22.71 24.15
CA PRO A 190 -25.08 -23.64 25.23
C PRO A 190 -25.25 -25.06 24.68
N SER A 191 -24.42 -25.98 25.18
CA SER A 191 -24.59 -27.41 24.93
C SER A 191 -25.94 -27.85 25.48
N TYR A 192 -26.83 -28.33 24.61
CA TYR A 192 -28.07 -28.97 25.02
C TYR A 192 -27.72 -30.27 25.77
N ALA A 193 -27.67 -30.19 27.09
CA ALA A 193 -27.58 -31.37 27.95
C ALA A 193 -28.87 -32.20 27.78
N ALA A 194 -28.69 -33.45 27.38
CA ALA A 194 -29.75 -34.43 27.21
C ALA A 194 -30.57 -34.61 28.51
N SER A 195 -31.89 -34.61 28.34
CA SER A 195 -32.91 -34.70 29.37
C SER A 195 -32.79 -35.97 30.24
N LYS A 196 -32.88 -35.82 31.57
CA LYS A 196 -33.27 -36.91 32.49
C LYS A 196 -34.46 -36.49 33.37
N ALA A 197 -35.61 -37.05 33.00
CA ALA A 197 -36.79 -37.48 33.76
C ALA A 197 -37.21 -36.77 35.07
N VAL A 198 -38.51 -36.41 35.14
CA VAL A 198 -39.27 -36.38 36.40
C VAL A 198 -40.59 -37.11 36.20
N ALA A 199 -40.70 -38.30 36.80
CA ALA A 199 -41.97 -38.96 37.08
C ALA A 199 -42.63 -38.29 38.29
N LYS A 200 -43.92 -37.97 38.22
CA LYS A 200 -44.70 -37.48 39.37
C LYS A 200 -45.89 -38.40 39.62
N ALA A 201 -45.90 -38.98 40.81
CA ALA A 201 -46.88 -39.92 41.33
C ALA A 201 -48.28 -39.30 41.52
N LEU A 202 -49.31 -40.05 41.10
CA LEU A 202 -50.71 -39.85 41.44
C LEU A 202 -50.95 -40.30 42.88
N HIS A 203 -51.45 -39.40 43.72
CA HIS A 203 -51.93 -39.69 45.08
C HIS A 203 -53.31 -40.35 45.02
N GLY A 204 -53.44 -41.54 45.63
CA GLY A 204 -54.72 -42.18 45.89
C GLY A 204 -55.39 -41.69 47.18
N LYS A 205 -56.72 -41.83 47.23
CA LYS A 205 -57.50 -41.97 48.47
C LYS A 205 -58.63 -42.97 48.22
N CYS A 206 -58.58 -44.11 48.91
CA CYS A 206 -59.73 -44.97 49.15
C CYS A 206 -60.48 -44.45 50.39
N LEU A 207 -61.81 -44.52 50.33
CA LEU A 207 -62.66 -44.88 51.46
C LEU A 207 -62.60 -46.41 51.62
#